data_AF-K1P0V5-F1
#
_entry.id   AF-K1P0V5-F1
#
_cell.length_a   1.000
_cell.length_b   1.000
_cell.length_c   1.000
_cell.angle_alpha   90.00
_cell.angle_beta   90.00
_cell.angle_gamma   90.00
#
_symmetry.space_group_name_H-M   'P 1'
#
loop_
_entity.id
_entity.type
_entity.pdbx_description
1 polymer ?
#
loop_
_entity_poly.entity_id
_entity_poly.type
_entity_poly.pdbx_seq_one_letter_code
_entity_poly.pdbx_strand_id
1 'polypeptide(L)'
;MSELHSDRRENNGADQRIESGSVDTPRARARSVMTTKLYGGRPSSAFSNRVTSARKKKEDVLVLSHQSLMTFASFVNQQLIELIAVKLGVHRSTINKIKTNVIDEVSKLNEPIVLQNFKMLWSWRGPKSTSRMVEQLLNVLRGINRWELAAVVSTAHKEQRRMRMTDFM
;
A
#
# COMPACT_ATOMS: atom_id res chain seq x y z
N MET A 1 8.14 25.10 -58.62
CA MET A 1 7.19 25.87 -59.46
C MET A 1 5.98 24.97 -59.64
N SER A 2 4.76 25.20 -59.15
CA SER A 2 4.04 26.39 -58.64
C SER A 2 2.86 25.89 -57.77
N GLU A 3 2.63 26.44 -56.57
CA GLU A 3 1.50 27.32 -56.14
C GLU A 3 0.07 26.78 -56.39
N LEU A 4 -0.67 26.41 -55.33
CA LEU A 4 -1.70 27.19 -54.58
C LEU A 4 -3.01 27.43 -55.36
N HIS A 5 -4.16 27.03 -54.80
CA HIS A 5 -5.29 27.92 -54.46
C HIS A 5 -6.45 27.18 -53.77
N SER A 6 -6.96 27.79 -52.69
CA SER A 6 -8.27 27.55 -52.07
C SER A 6 -9.33 28.44 -52.72
N ASP A 7 -10.58 27.95 -52.79
CA ASP A 7 -11.86 28.70 -52.86
C ASP A 7 -12.99 27.69 -52.51
N ARG A 8 -13.78 27.78 -51.43
CA ARG A 8 -14.81 28.72 -50.96
C ARG A 8 -16.14 28.72 -51.77
N ARG A 9 -17.23 28.25 -51.13
CA ARG A 9 -18.64 28.76 -51.10
C ARG A 9 -19.55 27.71 -50.42
N GLU A 10 -20.23 28.02 -49.29
CA GLU A 10 -21.59 28.63 -49.14
C GLU A 10 -22.71 27.72 -49.71
N ASN A 11 -23.90 27.49 -49.13
CA ASN A 11 -24.63 28.05 -47.99
C ASN A 11 -25.96 27.25 -47.76
N ASN A 12 -26.59 27.46 -46.60
CA ASN A 12 -28.04 27.43 -46.29
C ASN A 12 -28.79 26.12 -45.95
N GLY A 13 -29.37 26.13 -44.73
CA GLY A 13 -30.83 26.19 -44.59
C GLY A 13 -31.48 25.16 -43.66
N ALA A 14 -31.90 25.60 -42.46
CA ALA A 14 -33.31 25.66 -42.02
C ALA A 14 -33.47 25.67 -40.49
N ASP A 15 -33.86 26.84 -39.97
CA ASP A 15 -34.61 27.03 -38.72
C ASP A 15 -35.96 26.31 -38.78
N GLN A 16 -36.36 25.63 -37.69
CA GLN A 16 -37.74 25.66 -37.20
C GLN A 16 -37.79 25.67 -35.67
N ARG A 17 -38.60 26.59 -35.16
CA ARG A 17 -38.87 26.97 -33.78
C ARG A 17 -40.26 26.46 -33.38
N ILE A 18 -40.50 26.35 -32.07
CA ILE A 18 -41.75 26.60 -31.31
C ILE A 18 -42.32 25.40 -30.49
N GLU A 19 -42.23 25.58 -29.15
CA GLU A 19 -43.19 25.32 -28.03
C GLU A 19 -43.82 23.93 -27.85
N SER A 20 -44.14 23.41 -26.66
CA SER A 20 -44.35 23.94 -25.29
C SER A 20 -44.50 22.74 -24.32
N GLY A 21 -44.30 22.94 -23.01
CA GLY A 21 -45.03 22.16 -22.00
C GLY A 21 -44.39 21.97 -20.62
N SER A 22 -45.04 22.53 -19.60
CA SER A 22 -44.97 22.20 -18.15
C SER A 22 -43.91 22.96 -17.33
N VAL A 23 -44.15 24.22 -16.93
CA VAL A 23 -44.97 24.74 -15.79
C VAL A 23 -44.33 24.51 -14.42
N ASP A 24 -43.61 25.55 -13.98
CA ASP A 24 -43.23 25.84 -12.60
C ASP A 24 -44.44 26.11 -11.69
N THR A 25 -44.38 25.63 -10.45
CA THR A 25 -45.11 26.26 -9.31
C THR A 25 -44.25 26.22 -8.04
N PRO A 26 -43.84 27.37 -7.50
CA PRO A 26 -43.42 27.49 -6.11
C PRO A 26 -44.57 28.09 -5.28
N ARG A 27 -44.98 27.43 -4.19
CA ARG A 27 -45.84 28.07 -3.18
C ARG A 27 -45.53 27.62 -1.76
N ALA A 28 -45.21 28.63 -0.96
CA ALA A 28 -44.78 28.59 0.43
C ALA A 28 -45.80 27.97 1.40
N ARG A 29 -45.28 27.46 2.53
CA ARG A 29 -45.90 27.69 3.83
C ARG A 29 -44.88 27.57 4.98
N ALA A 30 -44.46 28.73 5.48
CA ALA A 30 -43.91 28.87 6.82
C ALA A 30 -45.07 28.94 7.82
N ARG A 31 -44.97 28.18 8.92
CA ARG A 31 -45.30 28.54 10.32
C ARG A 31 -45.60 27.28 11.14
N SER A 32 -44.78 27.02 12.17
CA SER A 32 -45.28 26.56 13.47
C SER A 32 -44.26 26.89 14.57
N VAL A 33 -44.39 28.08 15.16
CA VAL A 33 -44.65 28.37 16.60
C VAL A 33 -43.70 27.69 17.61
N MET A 34 -42.85 28.52 18.24
CA MET A 34 -42.19 28.19 19.51
C MET A 34 -43.25 27.93 20.59
N THR A 35 -43.16 26.79 21.27
CA THR A 35 -43.78 26.60 22.58
C THR A 35 -42.75 26.03 23.55
N THR A 36 -42.48 26.81 24.59
CA THR A 36 -41.67 26.50 25.76
C THR A 36 -42.41 25.54 26.67
N LYS A 37 -41.78 24.41 27.03
CA LYS A 37 -41.98 23.76 28.34
C LYS A 37 -40.63 23.32 28.89
N LEU A 38 -40.22 23.99 29.97
CA LEU A 38 -39.24 23.53 30.93
C LEU A 38 -39.72 22.21 31.53
N TYR A 39 -38.85 21.20 31.64
CA TYR A 39 -38.64 20.39 32.86
C TYR A 39 -37.47 19.43 32.62
N GLY A 40 -36.59 19.35 33.62
CA GLY A 40 -35.29 18.69 33.54
C GLY A 40 -35.33 17.18 33.37
N GLY A 41 -34.17 16.65 32.95
CA GLY A 41 -33.94 15.22 32.86
C GLY A 41 -32.78 14.94 31.91
N ARG A 42 -31.56 14.99 32.43
CA ARG A 42 -30.38 14.43 31.77
C ARG A 42 -30.46 12.90 31.98
N PRO A 43 -30.41 12.08 30.92
CA PRO A 43 -29.74 10.81 31.05
C PRO A 43 -28.52 10.81 30.14
N SER A 44 -27.37 10.77 30.80
CA SER A 44 -26.15 10.22 30.25
C SER A 44 -26.42 8.79 29.80
N SER A 45 -26.28 8.48 28.51
CA SER A 45 -25.87 7.16 28.00
C SER A 45 -25.82 7.17 26.47
N ALA A 46 -24.87 7.93 25.94
CA ALA A 46 -24.35 7.64 24.61
C ALA A 46 -23.51 6.35 24.69
N PHE A 47 -24.16 5.19 24.73
CA PHE A 47 -23.53 3.92 24.36
C PHE A 47 -24.21 3.42 23.10
N SER A 48 -23.80 4.01 21.98
CA SER A 48 -23.92 3.36 20.69
C SER A 48 -23.12 2.07 20.77
N ASN A 49 -23.80 0.94 20.94
CA ASN A 49 -23.23 -0.37 20.67
C ASN A 49 -23.00 -0.50 19.16
N ARG A 50 -22.02 0.24 18.64
CA ARG A 50 -21.32 -0.18 17.43
C ARG A 50 -20.56 -1.43 17.81
N VAL A 51 -21.20 -2.57 17.58
CA VAL A 51 -20.51 -3.81 17.28
C VAL A 51 -19.65 -3.52 16.05
N THR A 52 -18.46 -2.97 16.28
CA THR A 52 -17.39 -3.07 15.32
C THR A 52 -17.11 -4.55 15.24
N SER A 53 -17.52 -5.17 14.14
CA SER A 53 -17.04 -6.50 13.81
C SER A 53 -15.52 -6.37 13.78
N ALA A 54 -14.88 -6.79 14.87
CA ALA A 54 -13.45 -6.96 14.94
C ALA A 54 -13.13 -8.00 13.87
N ARG A 55 -12.92 -7.54 12.63
CA ARG A 55 -12.21 -8.29 11.61
C ARG A 55 -10.94 -8.70 12.31
N LYS A 56 -10.88 -9.96 12.71
CA LYS A 56 -9.67 -10.65 13.15
C LYS A 56 -8.63 -10.32 12.09
N LYS A 57 -7.81 -9.30 12.34
CA LYS A 57 -6.75 -8.88 11.42
C LYS A 57 -5.95 -10.15 11.25
N LYS A 58 -5.95 -10.73 10.04
CA LYS A 58 -5.07 -11.86 9.72
C LYS A 58 -3.70 -11.45 10.21
N GLU A 59 -3.24 -12.13 11.26
CA GLU A 59 -2.07 -11.73 12.03
C GLU A 59 -0.89 -11.69 11.06
N ASP A 60 -0.45 -10.48 10.78
CA ASP A 60 0.74 -10.27 9.97
C ASP A 60 1.92 -10.66 10.86
N VAL A 61 2.72 -11.63 10.42
CA VAL A 61 3.78 -12.19 11.25
C VAL A 61 4.84 -11.13 11.53
N LEU A 62 5.07 -10.83 12.81
CA LEU A 62 5.90 -9.72 13.25
C LEU A 62 7.36 -9.85 12.78
N VAL A 63 7.89 -11.08 12.70
CA VAL A 63 9.24 -11.35 12.18
C VAL A 63 9.40 -10.99 10.70
N LEU A 64 8.31 -10.95 9.92
CA LEU A 64 8.27 -10.54 8.51
C LEU A 64 7.62 -9.15 8.33
N SER A 65 7.52 -8.37 9.40
CA SER A 65 7.07 -6.99 9.31
C SER A 65 8.07 -6.12 8.54
N HIS A 66 7.61 -4.98 8.04
CA HIS A 66 8.47 -3.99 7.36
C HIS A 66 9.71 -3.66 8.19
N GLN A 67 9.54 -3.38 9.49
CA GLN A 67 10.64 -3.05 10.39
C GLN A 67 11.64 -4.20 10.53
N SER A 68 11.16 -5.44 10.68
CA SER A 68 12.03 -6.61 10.81
C SER A 68 12.82 -6.86 9.52
N LEU A 69 12.17 -6.77 8.36
CA LEU A 69 12.85 -6.95 7.07
C LEU A 69 13.85 -5.83 6.79
N MET A 70 13.55 -4.60 7.18
CA MET A 70 14.50 -3.48 7.07
C MET A 70 15.72 -3.73 7.97
N THR A 71 15.48 -4.20 9.21
CA THR A 71 16.55 -4.54 10.15
C THR A 71 17.46 -5.63 9.58
N PHE A 72 16.86 -6.70 9.06
CA PHE A 72 17.59 -7.78 8.41
C PHE A 72 18.38 -7.29 7.18
N ALA A 73 17.77 -6.45 6.35
CA ALA A 73 18.38 -5.87 5.15
C ALA A 73 19.56 -4.94 5.45
N SER A 74 19.59 -4.29 6.61
CA SER A 74 20.71 -3.46 7.07
C SER A 74 21.90 -4.28 7.55
N PHE A 75 21.66 -5.46 8.12
CA PHE A 75 22.73 -6.29 8.68
C PHE A 75 23.38 -7.21 7.63
N VAL A 76 22.56 -7.70 6.70
CA VAL A 76 23.01 -8.69 5.72
C VAL A 76 23.55 -8.02 4.46
N ASN A 77 24.71 -8.47 3.98
CA ASN A 77 25.31 -7.95 2.76
C ASN A 77 24.45 -8.23 1.51
N GLN A 78 24.62 -7.41 0.48
CA GLN A 78 23.79 -7.46 -0.73
C GLN A 78 23.86 -8.80 -1.46
N GLN A 79 25.05 -9.39 -1.58
CA GLN A 79 25.25 -10.66 -2.28
C GLN A 79 24.45 -11.80 -1.62
N LEU A 80 24.40 -11.82 -0.29
CA LEU A 80 23.63 -12.82 0.45
C LEU A 80 22.13 -12.57 0.31
N ILE A 81 21.67 -11.32 0.35
CA ILE A 81 20.26 -10.99 0.11
C ILE A 81 19.82 -11.40 -1.29
N GLU A 82 20.64 -11.18 -2.31
CA GLU A 82 20.35 -11.63 -3.68
C GLU A 82 20.19 -13.16 -3.73
N LEU A 83 21.10 -13.90 -3.09
CA LEU A 83 21.02 -15.36 -3.02
C LEU A 83 19.76 -15.84 -2.29
N ILE A 84 19.42 -15.21 -1.16
CA ILE A 84 18.20 -15.49 -0.39
C ILE A 84 16.97 -15.22 -1.26
N ALA A 85 16.90 -14.04 -1.89
CA ALA A 85 15.78 -13.64 -2.73
C ALA A 85 15.56 -14.61 -3.90
N VAL A 86 16.63 -15.02 -4.59
CA VAL A 86 16.53 -16.02 -5.67
C VAL A 86 16.00 -17.35 -5.14
N LYS A 87 16.52 -17.85 -4.01
CA LYS A 87 16.06 -19.12 -3.40
C LYS A 87 14.63 -19.06 -2.88
N LEU A 88 14.15 -17.87 -2.53
CA LEU A 88 12.76 -17.62 -2.15
C LEU A 88 11.83 -17.43 -3.36
N GLY A 89 12.36 -17.47 -4.58
CA GLY A 89 11.59 -17.40 -5.82
C GLY A 89 11.46 -16.00 -6.43
N VAL A 90 12.21 -15.01 -5.95
CA VAL A 90 12.27 -13.69 -6.60
C VAL A 90 13.01 -13.82 -7.93
N HIS A 91 12.35 -13.41 -9.01
CA HIS A 91 12.92 -13.51 -10.35
C HIS A 91 14.14 -12.59 -10.51
N ARG A 92 15.18 -13.06 -11.21
CA ARG A 92 16.42 -12.28 -11.44
C ARG A 92 16.17 -10.95 -12.14
N SER A 93 15.16 -10.89 -13.02
CA SER A 93 14.76 -9.64 -13.68
C SER A 93 14.25 -8.60 -12.68
N THR A 94 13.52 -9.00 -11.63
CA THR A 94 13.08 -8.11 -10.55
C THR A 94 14.26 -7.63 -9.72
N ILE A 95 15.20 -8.52 -9.39
CA ILE A 95 16.43 -8.16 -8.66
C ILE A 95 17.24 -7.12 -9.45
N ASN A 96 17.43 -7.34 -10.75
CA ASN A 96 18.16 -6.41 -11.61
C ASN A 96 17.48 -5.04 -11.66
N LYS A 97 16.16 -4.99 -11.83
CA LYS A 97 15.38 -3.74 -11.81
C LYS A 97 15.56 -2.97 -10.51
N ILE A 98 15.60 -3.66 -9.36
CA ILE A 98 15.82 -3.02 -8.05
C ILE A 98 17.23 -2.43 -7.97
N LYS A 99 18.25 -3.16 -8.44
CA LYS A 99 19.66 -2.71 -8.37
C LYS A 99 19.96 -1.51 -9.25
N THR A 100 19.33 -1.44 -10.41
CA THR A 100 19.46 -0.34 -11.37
C THR A 100 18.46 0.79 -11.10
N ASN A 101 17.67 0.68 -10.03
CA ASN A 101 16.68 1.70 -9.72
C ASN A 101 17.37 2.95 -9.20
N VAL A 102 16.94 4.09 -9.75
CA VAL A 102 17.49 5.41 -9.45
C VAL A 102 16.47 6.15 -8.60
N ILE A 103 16.90 6.73 -7.49
CA ILE A 103 16.00 7.51 -6.62
C ILE A 103 15.86 8.95 -7.11
N ASP A 104 16.91 9.48 -7.74
CA ASP A 104 16.96 10.84 -8.25
C ASP A 104 17.41 10.82 -9.71
N GLU A 105 16.47 11.05 -10.62
CA GLU A 105 16.71 11.08 -12.06
C GLU A 105 17.67 12.19 -12.47
N VAL A 106 17.75 13.28 -11.71
CA VAL A 106 18.61 14.43 -11.99
C VAL A 106 20.07 14.08 -11.67
N SER A 107 20.31 13.38 -10.56
CA SER A 107 21.66 12.98 -10.13
C SER A 107 22.07 11.56 -10.55
N LYS A 108 21.14 10.78 -11.12
CA LYS A 108 21.33 9.36 -11.49
C LYS A 108 21.86 8.50 -10.33
N LEU A 109 21.52 8.88 -9.09
CA LEU A 109 21.99 8.19 -7.91
C LEU A 109 21.22 6.89 -7.70
N ASN A 110 21.96 5.80 -7.59
CA ASN A 110 21.41 4.49 -7.26
C ASN A 110 20.79 4.48 -5.86
N GLU A 111 19.72 3.72 -5.73
CA GLU A 111 19.08 3.47 -4.44
C GLU A 111 20.07 2.91 -3.40
N PRO A 112 20.05 3.37 -2.13
CA PRO A 112 20.93 2.84 -1.10
C PRO A 112 20.85 1.31 -0.99
N ILE A 113 22.00 0.66 -0.78
CA ILE A 113 22.10 -0.82 -0.76
C ILE A 113 21.10 -1.45 0.23
N VAL A 114 20.93 -0.84 1.40
CA VAL A 114 19.97 -1.30 2.42
C VAL A 114 18.54 -1.32 1.88
N LEU A 115 18.15 -0.29 1.12
CA LEU A 115 16.82 -0.18 0.55
C LEU A 115 16.64 -1.13 -0.63
N GLN A 116 17.68 -1.35 -1.44
CA GLN A 116 17.68 -2.40 -2.46
C GLN A 116 17.47 -3.79 -1.82
N ASN A 117 18.24 -4.11 -0.78
CA ASN A 117 18.13 -5.36 -0.02
C ASN A 117 16.72 -5.55 0.54
N PHE A 118 16.17 -4.51 1.16
CA PHE A 118 14.82 -4.52 1.68
C PHE A 118 13.80 -4.80 0.57
N LYS A 119 13.90 -4.11 -0.58
CA LYS A 119 12.98 -4.32 -1.71
C LYS A 119 13.04 -5.73 -2.28
N MET A 120 14.22 -6.36 -2.29
CA MET A 120 14.34 -7.76 -2.72
C MET A 120 13.56 -8.70 -1.80
N LEU A 121 13.72 -8.55 -0.47
CA LEU A 121 12.98 -9.32 0.53
C LEU A 121 11.48 -9.01 0.49
N TRP A 122 11.12 -7.74 0.32
CA TRP A 122 9.73 -7.28 0.23
C TRP A 122 9.02 -7.81 -1.02
N SER A 123 9.75 -7.94 -2.14
CA SER A 123 9.22 -8.52 -3.39
C SER A 123 8.80 -9.97 -3.22
N TRP A 124 9.50 -10.74 -2.38
CA TRP A 124 9.06 -12.08 -1.98
C TRP A 124 7.94 -12.03 -0.94
N ARG A 125 8.07 -11.20 0.09
CA ARG A 125 7.13 -11.16 1.22
C ARG A 125 5.74 -10.70 0.80
N GLY A 126 5.65 -9.75 -0.13
CA GLY A 126 4.39 -9.20 -0.60
C GLY A 126 3.58 -8.46 0.48
N PRO A 127 2.27 -8.25 0.27
CA PRO A 127 1.43 -7.44 1.16
C PRO A 127 1.02 -8.15 2.46
N LYS A 128 1.03 -9.49 2.50
CA LYS A 128 0.63 -10.29 3.67
C LYS A 128 1.70 -11.31 3.99
N SER A 129 2.09 -11.39 5.25
CA SER A 129 3.02 -12.40 5.76
C SER A 129 2.27 -13.54 6.45
N THR A 130 2.84 -14.75 6.40
CA THR A 130 2.29 -15.96 7.03
C THR A 130 3.40 -16.76 7.69
N SER A 131 3.07 -17.63 8.65
CA SER A 131 4.08 -18.46 9.33
C SER A 131 4.81 -19.40 8.37
N ARG A 132 4.12 -19.90 7.34
CA ARG A 132 4.73 -20.70 6.27
C ARG A 132 5.85 -19.95 5.54
N MET A 133 5.73 -18.64 5.37
CA MET A 133 6.79 -17.83 4.76
C MET A 133 8.01 -17.72 5.69
N VAL A 134 7.80 -17.69 7.00
CA VAL A 134 8.91 -17.76 7.96
C VAL A 134 9.64 -19.08 7.84
N GLU A 135 8.91 -20.20 7.75
CA GLU A 135 9.50 -21.52 7.54
C GLU A 135 10.30 -21.60 6.23
N GLN A 136 9.77 -21.02 5.14
CA GLN A 136 10.50 -20.91 3.87
C GLN A 136 11.81 -20.13 4.04
N LEU A 137 11.77 -18.98 4.70
CA LEU A 137 12.97 -18.20 4.98
C LEU A 137 13.98 -18.98 5.82
N LEU A 138 13.53 -19.64 6.90
CA LEU A 138 14.38 -20.47 7.75
C LEU A 138 15.03 -21.61 6.96
N ASN A 139 14.27 -22.29 6.11
CA ASN A 139 14.79 -23.37 5.27
C ASN A 139 15.82 -22.86 4.26
N VAL A 140 15.59 -21.69 3.65
CA VAL A 140 16.56 -21.06 2.76
C VAL A 140 17.84 -20.71 3.51
N LEU A 141 17.74 -20.06 4.67
CA LEU A 141 18.90 -19.66 5.48
C LEU A 141 19.74 -20.87 5.92
N ARG A 142 19.09 -21.94 6.38
CA ARG A 142 19.77 -23.21 6.70
C ARG A 142 20.40 -23.84 5.46
N GLY A 143 19.70 -23.85 4.34
CA GLY A 143 20.18 -24.40 3.06
C GLY A 143 21.33 -23.61 2.42
N ILE A 144 21.65 -22.40 2.91
CA ILE A 144 22.85 -21.64 2.53
C ILE A 144 23.87 -21.55 3.68
N ASN A 145 23.74 -22.41 4.68
CA ASN A 145 24.62 -22.50 5.86
C ASN A 145 24.70 -21.22 6.71
N ARG A 146 23.66 -20.38 6.69
CA ARG A 146 23.57 -19.17 7.55
C ARG A 146 22.75 -19.47 8.79
N TRP A 147 23.27 -20.38 9.59
CA TRP A 147 22.61 -20.90 10.80
C TRP A 147 22.40 -19.83 11.85
N GLU A 148 23.32 -18.87 11.95
CA GLU A 148 23.23 -17.73 12.85
C GLU A 148 22.03 -16.83 12.51
N LEU A 149 21.81 -16.52 11.22
CA LEU A 149 20.66 -15.74 10.78
C LEU A 149 19.35 -16.53 10.96
N ALA A 150 19.38 -17.85 10.70
CA ALA A 150 18.23 -18.71 10.93
C ALA A 150 17.84 -18.78 12.42
N ALA A 151 18.83 -18.75 13.33
CA ALA A 151 18.58 -18.72 14.76
C ALA A 151 17.86 -17.42 15.17
N VAL A 152 18.34 -16.26 14.70
CA VAL A 152 17.71 -14.95 14.96
C VAL A 152 16.25 -14.94 14.50
N VAL A 153 15.99 -15.34 13.26
CA VAL A 153 14.62 -15.40 12.70
C VAL A 153 13.76 -16.39 13.49
N SER A 154 14.31 -17.55 13.87
CA SER A 154 13.57 -18.57 14.62
C SER A 154 13.21 -18.10 16.02
N THR A 155 14.13 -17.47 16.73
CA THR A 155 13.92 -16.91 18.08
C THR A 155 12.87 -15.81 18.04
N ALA A 156 13.02 -14.82 17.16
CA ALA A 156 12.04 -13.74 17.00
C ALA A 156 10.64 -14.26 16.62
N HIS A 157 10.57 -15.32 15.81
CA HIS A 157 9.30 -15.96 15.47
C HIS A 157 8.67 -16.69 16.66
N LYS A 158 9.44 -17.50 17.40
CA LYS A 158 8.95 -18.21 18.61
C LYS A 158 8.44 -17.23 19.67
N GLU A 159 9.15 -16.12 19.84
CA GLU A 159 8.79 -15.04 20.77
C GLU A 159 7.68 -14.11 20.24
N GLN A 160 7.14 -14.38 19.04
CA GLN A 160 6.11 -13.56 18.39
C GLN A 160 6.44 -12.06 18.43
N ARG A 161 7.68 -11.70 18.06
CA ARG A 161 8.15 -10.32 18.06
C ARG A 161 8.80 -9.91 16.75
N ARG A 162 9.09 -8.62 16.64
CA ARG A 162 9.89 -8.06 15.55
C ARG A 162 11.37 -8.32 15.80
N MET A 163 12.12 -8.47 14.72
CA MET A 163 13.59 -8.48 14.79
C MET A 163 14.08 -7.08 15.12
N ARG A 164 15.11 -7.01 15.97
CA ARG A 164 15.77 -5.79 16.44
C ARG A 164 17.24 -5.87 16.05
N MET A 165 17.89 -4.71 15.98
CA MET A 165 19.33 -4.66 15.66
C MET A 165 20.18 -5.45 16.66
N THR A 166 19.80 -5.45 17.93
CA THR A 166 20.48 -6.19 19.00
C THR A 166 20.43 -7.70 18.83
N ASP A 167 19.54 -8.23 17.98
CA ASP A 167 19.50 -9.68 17.72
C ASP A 167 20.64 -10.14 16.79
N PHE A 168 21.32 -9.19 16.13
CA PHE A 168 22.39 -9.47 15.15
C PHE A 168 23.78 -9.06 15.65
N MET A 169 23.88 -8.53 16.87
CA MET A 169 25.13 -8.18 17.55
C MET A 169 25.59 -9.32 18.45
#